data_AF-A0A7W9GP90-F1
#
_entry.id   AF-A0A7W9GP90-F1
#
_cell.length_a   1.000
_cell.length_b   1.000
_cell.length_c   1.000
_cell.angle_alpha   90.00
_cell.angle_beta   90.00
_cell.angle_gamma   90.00
#
_symmetry.space_group_name_H-M   'P 1'
#
loop_
_entity.id
_entity.type
_entity.pdbx_description
1 polymer ?
#
loop_
_entity_poly.entity_id
_entity_poly.type
_entity_poly.pdbx_seq_one_letter_code
_entity_poly.pdbx_strand_id
1 'polypeptide(L)'
;MKPPFEKVVAQHGATVLRVCRVLLDTHDADDAWSETFLAAMRAYPDLPGTANVEAWLVTIAHRKAIDVLRAAKRNPLPVEEMPEGQAAIGPPDGEDAELWAAVSRLPTKQRQAIAYHHVAGLPYAKIAKILGGTVEAARRAAADGIKNLRTTYPGAKPKGES
;
A
#
# COMPACT_ATOMS: atom_id res chain seq x y z
N MET A 1 -12.66 5.92 25.39
CA MET A 1 -11.39 6.69 25.37
C MET A 1 -10.58 6.22 24.18
N LYS A 2 -9.95 7.12 23.41
CA LYS A 2 -9.10 6.70 22.28
C LYS A 2 -7.86 5.96 22.80
N PRO A 3 -7.40 4.88 22.14
CA PRO A 3 -6.18 4.20 22.57
C PRO A 3 -4.96 5.14 22.50
N PRO A 4 -3.93 4.93 23.33
CA PRO A 4 -2.65 5.63 23.17
C PRO A 4 -2.10 5.46 21.75
N PHE A 5 -1.47 6.50 21.22
CA PHE A 5 -0.99 6.49 19.83
C PHE A 5 0.04 5.38 19.58
N GLU A 6 0.87 5.04 20.55
CA GLU A 6 1.81 3.90 20.47
C GLU A 6 1.10 2.58 20.15
N LYS A 7 -0.10 2.34 20.71
CA LYS A 7 -0.89 1.15 20.37
C LYS A 7 -1.39 1.18 18.93
N VAL A 8 -1.72 2.37 18.41
CA VAL A 8 -2.11 2.56 17.01
C VAL A 8 -0.94 2.22 16.08
N VAL A 9 0.27 2.70 16.41
CA VAL A 9 1.50 2.37 15.67
C VAL A 9 1.77 0.87 15.69
N ALA A 10 1.73 0.25 16.87
CA ALA A 10 1.97 -1.19 17.01
C ALA A 10 0.95 -2.04 16.22
N GLN A 11 -0.32 -1.63 16.22
CA GLN A 11 -1.39 -2.36 15.56
C GLN A 11 -1.37 -2.22 14.03
N HIS A 12 -1.05 -1.04 13.51
CA HIS A 12 -1.21 -0.73 12.08
C HIS A 12 0.11 -0.50 11.33
N GLY A 13 1.24 -0.43 12.04
CA GLY A 13 2.55 -0.12 11.47
C GLY A 13 2.92 -1.02 10.31
N ALA A 14 2.78 -2.34 10.49
CA ALA A 14 3.09 -3.31 9.43
C ALA A 14 2.17 -3.18 8.20
N THR A 15 0.89 -2.91 8.40
CA THR A 15 -0.05 -2.67 7.28
C THR A 15 0.30 -1.40 6.51
N VAL A 16 0.56 -0.30 7.22
CA VAL A 16 0.95 0.97 6.60
C VAL A 16 2.26 0.81 5.82
N LEU A 17 3.24 0.10 6.38
CA LEU A 17 4.53 -0.13 5.73
C LEU A 17 4.37 -0.93 4.42
N ARG A 18 3.55 -1.99 4.44
CA ARG A 18 3.23 -2.78 3.24
C ARG A 18 2.57 -1.93 2.15
N VAL A 19 1.71 -0.98 2.54
CA VAL A 19 1.13 -0.01 1.61
C VAL A 19 2.19 0.93 1.03
N CYS A 20 3.12 1.46 1.84
CA CYS A 20 4.19 2.32 1.36
C CYS A 20 5.08 1.57 0.34
N ARG A 21 5.50 0.34 0.66
CA ARG A 21 6.34 -0.51 -0.20
C ARG A 21 5.67 -0.91 -1.52
N VAL A 22 4.35 -0.86 -1.61
CA VAL A 22 3.61 -1.07 -2.87
C VAL A 22 3.75 0.12 -3.83
N LEU A 23 4.01 1.31 -3.28
CA LEU A 23 4.02 2.57 -4.02
C LEU A 23 5.44 3.10 -4.28
N LEU A 24 6.39 2.75 -3.43
CA LEU A 24 7.75 3.32 -3.36
C LEU A 24 8.81 2.22 -3.29
N ASP A 25 10.07 2.58 -3.54
CA ASP A 25 11.21 1.72 -3.16
C ASP A 25 11.34 1.61 -1.63
N THR A 26 12.23 0.75 -1.17
CA THR A 26 12.38 0.45 0.27
C THR A 26 12.74 1.68 1.11
N HIS A 27 13.63 2.55 0.63
CA HIS A 27 14.09 3.70 1.40
C HIS A 27 12.99 4.76 1.49
N ASP A 28 12.40 5.10 0.35
CA ASP A 28 11.28 6.03 0.27
C ASP A 28 10.05 5.49 1.03
N ALA A 29 9.86 4.17 1.07
CA ALA A 29 8.77 3.55 1.82
C ALA A 29 8.92 3.67 3.33
N ASP A 30 10.12 3.46 3.87
CA ASP A 30 10.40 3.58 5.30
C ASP A 30 10.30 5.06 5.76
N ASP A 31 10.72 6.00 4.92
CA ASP A 31 10.54 7.44 5.17
C ASP A 31 9.05 7.84 5.10
N ALA A 32 8.34 7.44 4.04
CA ALA A 32 6.91 7.71 3.93
C ALA A 32 6.10 7.09 5.08
N TRP A 33 6.50 5.93 5.59
CA TRP A 33 5.92 5.33 6.80
C TRP A 33 6.14 6.22 8.02
N SER A 34 7.37 6.68 8.23
CA SER A 34 7.75 7.56 9.34
C SER A 34 6.98 8.88 9.30
N GLU A 35 6.95 9.52 8.13
CA GLU A 35 6.17 10.74 7.91
C GLU A 35 4.67 10.54 8.12
N THR A 36 4.14 9.37 7.75
CA THR A 36 2.74 9.01 7.96
C THR A 36 2.41 9.00 9.44
N PHE A 37 3.20 8.30 10.25
CA PHE A 37 2.92 8.23 11.69
C PHE A 37 3.22 9.54 12.41
N LEU A 38 4.19 10.34 11.97
CA LEU A 38 4.41 11.70 12.47
C LEU A 38 3.20 12.62 12.18
N ALA A 39 2.68 12.59 10.96
CA ALA A 39 1.49 13.35 10.58
C ALA A 39 0.24 12.86 11.33
N ALA A 40 0.07 11.53 11.44
CA ALA A 40 -1.02 10.92 12.16
C ALA A 40 -0.98 11.28 13.65
N MET A 41 0.18 11.25 14.30
CA MET A 41 0.33 11.60 15.72
C MET A 41 -0.22 13.00 16.03
N ARG A 42 0.04 13.97 15.14
CA ARG A 42 -0.43 15.35 15.27
C ARG A 42 -1.95 15.46 15.09
N ALA A 43 -2.54 14.69 14.17
CA ALA A 43 -3.97 14.76 13.83
C ALA A 43 -4.86 13.79 14.63
N TYR A 44 -4.27 12.81 15.31
CA TYR A 44 -4.99 11.79 16.08
C TYR A 44 -5.90 12.31 17.20
N PRO A 45 -5.52 13.38 17.94
CA PRO A 45 -6.40 13.99 18.94
C PRO A 45 -7.76 14.43 18.39
N ASP A 46 -7.82 14.81 17.11
CA ASP A 46 -9.03 15.31 16.45
C ASP A 46 -9.81 14.22 15.69
N LEU A 47 -9.22 13.04 15.48
CA LEU A 47 -9.85 11.96 14.73
C LEU A 47 -11.14 11.46 15.44
N PRO A 48 -12.33 11.41 14.82
CA PRO A 48 -13.53 10.91 15.49
C PRO A 48 -13.36 9.49 16.02
N GLY A 49 -13.88 9.20 17.21
CA GLY A 49 -13.76 7.86 17.82
C GLY A 49 -14.44 6.74 17.04
N THR A 50 -15.34 7.08 16.12
CA THR A 50 -16.02 6.16 15.19
C THR A 50 -15.27 5.97 13.86
N ALA A 51 -14.15 6.66 13.66
CA ALA A 51 -13.38 6.54 12.43
C ALA A 51 -12.68 5.19 12.33
N ASN A 52 -12.61 4.64 11.13
CA ASN A 52 -11.72 3.52 10.85
C ASN A 52 -10.28 4.05 10.78
N VAL A 53 -9.51 3.79 11.84
CA VAL A 53 -8.14 4.28 12.03
C VAL A 53 -7.20 3.74 10.94
N GLU A 54 -7.31 2.46 10.60
CA GLU A 54 -6.51 1.84 9.54
C GLU A 54 -6.73 2.52 8.18
N ALA A 55 -8.00 2.70 7.81
CA ALA A 55 -8.36 3.36 6.57
C ALA A 55 -7.85 4.82 6.50
N TRP A 56 -7.89 5.50 7.63
CA TRP A 56 -7.39 6.87 7.76
C TRP A 56 -5.87 6.93 7.62
N LEU A 57 -5.12 6.05 8.31
CA LEU A 57 -3.67 5.95 8.19
C LEU A 57 -3.23 5.63 6.76
N VAL A 58 -3.91 4.69 6.10
CA VAL A 58 -3.63 4.31 4.70
C VAL A 58 -3.88 5.46 3.74
N THR A 59 -4.87 6.31 4.03
CA THR A 59 -5.10 7.54 3.25
C THR A 59 -3.96 8.54 3.41
N ILE A 60 -3.40 8.68 4.62
CA ILE A 60 -2.23 9.53 4.87
C ILE A 60 -1.01 8.96 4.13
N ALA A 61 -0.74 7.66 4.29
CA ALA A 61 0.37 6.96 3.65
C ALA A 61 0.36 7.09 2.13
N HIS A 62 -0.82 6.91 1.52
CA HIS A 62 -0.98 7.11 0.09
C HIS A 62 -0.59 8.52 -0.34
N ARG A 63 -1.05 9.56 0.37
CA ARG A 63 -0.73 10.95 0.04
C ARG A 63 0.77 11.20 0.12
N LYS A 64 1.42 10.72 1.19
CA LYS A 64 2.87 10.81 1.36
C LYS A 64 3.63 10.16 0.22
N ALA A 65 3.26 8.94 -0.16
CA ALA A 65 3.87 8.26 -1.28
C ALA A 65 3.68 8.99 -2.62
N ILE A 66 2.49 9.54 -2.88
CA ILE A 66 2.25 10.34 -4.08
C ILE A 66 3.11 11.62 -4.10
N ASP A 67 3.32 12.25 -2.94
CA ASP A 67 4.16 13.44 -2.84
C ASP A 67 5.64 13.13 -3.12
N VAL A 68 6.15 12.00 -2.63
CA VAL A 68 7.50 11.48 -2.96
C VAL A 68 7.65 11.25 -4.46
N LEU A 69 6.73 10.49 -5.07
CA LEU A 69 6.76 10.21 -6.52
C LEU A 69 6.68 11.50 -7.36
N ARG A 70 5.92 12.50 -6.91
CA ARG A 70 5.85 13.81 -7.58
C ARG A 70 7.14 14.60 -7.42
N ALA A 71 7.81 14.53 -6.27
CA ALA A 71 9.08 15.21 -6.03
C ALA A 71 10.19 14.62 -6.92
N ALA A 72 10.29 13.29 -6.98
CA ALA A 72 11.25 12.59 -7.85
C ALA A 72 11.09 12.99 -9.32
N LYS A 73 9.84 13.12 -9.81
CA LYS A 73 9.57 13.56 -11.19
C LYS A 73 9.99 15.02 -11.47
N ARG A 74 9.93 15.90 -10.47
CA ARG A 74 10.25 17.34 -10.64
C ARG A 74 11.73 17.66 -10.52
N ASN A 75 12.51 16.79 -9.88
CA ASN A 75 13.95 16.96 -9.72
C ASN A 75 14.67 15.68 -10.17
N PRO A 76 14.78 15.44 -11.49
CA PRO A 76 15.61 14.36 -12.00
C PRO A 76 17.07 14.75 -11.72
N LEU A 77 17.56 14.45 -10.53
CA LEU A 77 19.00 14.32 -10.32
C LEU A 77 19.49 13.27 -11.33
N PRO A 78 20.68 13.45 -11.93
CA PRO A 78 21.32 12.37 -12.69
C PRO A 78 21.77 11.30 -11.69
N VAL A 79 20.81 10.45 -11.29
CA VAL A 79 21.08 9.16 -10.70
C VAL A 79 21.27 8.23 -11.90
N GLU A 80 22.43 7.60 -11.99
CA GLU A 80 22.69 6.53 -12.96
C GLU A 80 21.46 5.61 -13.02
N GLU A 81 20.83 5.57 -14.20
CA GLU A 81 19.77 4.66 -14.59
C GLU A 81 18.72 4.34 -13.50
N MET A 82 17.78 5.27 -13.28
CA MET A 82 16.43 4.83 -12.87
C MET A 82 15.86 4.03 -14.04
N PRO A 83 15.61 2.71 -13.92
CA PRO A 83 14.91 1.99 -14.97
C PRO A 83 13.52 2.61 -15.08
N GLU A 84 13.11 2.96 -16.30
CA GLU A 84 11.69 3.06 -16.64
C GLU A 84 11.07 1.66 -16.52
N GLY A 85 10.87 1.22 -15.29
CA GLY A 85 10.59 -0.16 -14.97
C GLY A 85 10.69 -0.36 -13.48
N GLN A 86 9.53 -0.32 -12.82
CA GLN A 86 9.28 -0.84 -11.47
C GLN A 86 10.48 -0.72 -10.52
N ALA A 87 10.50 0.37 -9.72
CA ALA A 87 11.31 0.44 -8.51
C ALA A 87 11.35 -0.94 -7.87
N ALA A 88 12.55 -1.48 -7.63
CA ALA A 88 12.71 -2.80 -7.05
C ALA A 88 12.07 -2.78 -5.66
N ILE A 89 10.79 -3.16 -5.62
CA ILE A 89 10.00 -3.31 -4.41
C ILE A 89 10.68 -4.46 -3.65
N GLY A 90 11.50 -4.09 -2.67
CA GLY A 90 12.12 -5.07 -1.77
C GLY A 90 11.01 -5.90 -1.14
N PRO A 91 11.13 -7.25 -1.11
CA PRO A 91 10.14 -8.06 -0.43
C PRO A 91 10.06 -7.61 1.03
N PRO A 92 8.86 -7.57 1.62
CA PRO A 92 8.74 -7.37 3.05
C PRO A 92 9.48 -8.51 3.77
N ASP A 93 10.24 -8.14 4.79
CA ASP A 93 10.87 -9.10 5.68
C ASP A 93 9.77 -9.93 6.36
N GLY A 94 9.65 -11.22 6.02
CA GLY A 94 8.63 -12.12 6.58
C GLY A 94 8.21 -13.28 5.67
N GLU A 95 7.33 -14.15 6.19
CA GLU A 95 6.81 -15.36 5.53
C GLU A 95 6.13 -15.09 4.16
N ASP A 96 5.68 -13.85 3.91
CA ASP A 96 4.98 -13.44 2.69
C ASP A 96 5.89 -12.77 1.63
N ALA A 97 7.21 -12.73 1.83
CA ALA A 97 8.17 -12.06 0.95
C ALA A 97 7.94 -12.37 -0.55
N GLU A 98 7.75 -13.65 -0.87
CA GLU A 98 7.54 -14.12 -2.24
C GLU A 98 6.19 -13.67 -2.83
N LEU A 99 5.12 -13.69 -2.03
CA LEU A 99 3.80 -13.21 -2.43
C LEU A 99 3.86 -11.71 -2.76
N TRP A 100 4.54 -10.94 -1.94
CA TRP A 100 4.67 -9.51 -2.14
C TRP A 100 5.57 -9.16 -3.32
N ALA A 101 6.59 -9.97 -3.62
CA ALA A 101 7.35 -9.89 -4.86
C ALA A 101 6.50 -10.24 -6.10
N ALA A 102 5.47 -11.09 -5.98
CA ALA A 102 4.52 -11.31 -7.06
C ALA A 102 3.54 -10.13 -7.21
N VAL A 103 3.06 -9.57 -6.10
CA VAL A 103 2.19 -8.38 -6.08
C VAL A 103 2.90 -7.17 -6.69
N SER A 104 4.20 -6.98 -6.42
CA SER A 104 5.00 -5.87 -6.94
C SER A 104 5.03 -5.83 -8.47
N ARG A 105 5.04 -6.99 -9.12
CA ARG A 105 5.07 -7.16 -10.58
C ARG A 105 3.75 -6.85 -11.28
N LEU A 106 2.64 -6.75 -10.55
CA LEU A 106 1.34 -6.43 -11.13
C LEU A 106 1.33 -5.01 -11.73
N PRO A 107 0.49 -4.76 -12.76
CA PRO A 107 0.15 -3.41 -13.19
C PRO A 107 -0.28 -2.52 -12.01
N THR A 108 0.16 -1.26 -11.99
CA THR A 108 0.04 -0.34 -10.86
C THR A 108 -1.37 -0.31 -10.25
N LYS A 109 -2.43 -0.18 -11.07
CA LYS A 109 -3.81 -0.14 -10.58
C LYS A 109 -4.26 -1.44 -9.93
N GLN A 110 -3.83 -2.59 -10.45
CA GLN A 110 -4.13 -3.90 -9.87
C GLN A 110 -3.40 -4.06 -8.53
N ARG A 111 -2.09 -3.77 -8.53
CA ARG A 111 -1.25 -3.80 -7.33
C ARG A 111 -1.83 -2.96 -6.19
N GLN A 112 -2.21 -1.71 -6.49
CA GLN A 112 -2.80 -0.80 -5.51
C GLN A 112 -4.17 -1.26 -5.03
N ALA A 113 -5.04 -1.73 -5.94
CA ALA A 113 -6.36 -2.24 -5.56
C ALA A 113 -6.26 -3.47 -4.65
N ILE A 114 -5.32 -4.39 -4.93
CA ILE A 114 -5.03 -5.55 -4.09
C ILE A 114 -4.54 -5.11 -2.71
N ALA A 115 -3.52 -4.24 -2.66
CA ALA A 115 -2.95 -3.77 -1.41
C ALA A 115 -4.01 -3.06 -0.53
N TYR A 116 -4.77 -2.13 -1.10
CA TYR A 116 -5.77 -1.41 -0.32
C TYR A 116 -6.92 -2.31 0.14
N HIS A 117 -7.38 -3.24 -0.69
CA HIS A 117 -8.51 -4.07 -0.33
C HIS A 117 -8.14 -5.21 0.62
N HIS A 118 -7.12 -5.99 0.26
CA HIS A 118 -6.80 -7.23 0.97
C HIS A 118 -5.85 -7.04 2.15
N VAL A 119 -5.06 -5.95 2.16
CA VAL A 119 -4.03 -5.74 3.19
C VAL A 119 -4.47 -4.64 4.15
N ALA A 120 -5.07 -3.57 3.64
CA ALA A 120 -5.62 -2.48 4.44
C ALA A 120 -7.13 -2.57 4.71
N GLY A 121 -7.81 -3.64 4.26
CA GLY A 121 -9.23 -3.88 4.53
C GLY A 121 -10.18 -2.80 3.97
N LEU A 122 -9.73 -1.98 3.02
CA LEU A 122 -10.52 -0.85 2.54
C LEU A 122 -11.69 -1.32 1.67
N PRO A 123 -12.89 -0.72 1.82
CA PRO A 123 -13.98 -0.96 0.91
C PRO A 123 -13.68 -0.31 -0.45
N TYR A 124 -14.12 -0.94 -1.54
CA TYR A 124 -13.88 -0.46 -2.90
C TYR A 124 -14.33 1.00 -3.13
N ALA A 125 -15.35 1.47 -2.43
CA ALA A 125 -15.78 2.86 -2.49
C ALA A 125 -14.70 3.86 -2.01
N LYS A 126 -13.88 3.48 -1.02
CA LYS A 126 -12.74 4.29 -0.57
C LYS A 126 -11.57 4.16 -1.54
N ILE A 127 -11.31 2.95 -2.03
CA ILE A 127 -10.26 2.68 -3.02
C ILE A 127 -10.48 3.51 -4.29
N ALA A 128 -11.71 3.57 -4.80
CA ALA A 128 -12.07 4.37 -5.96
C ALA A 128 -11.77 5.87 -5.77
N LYS A 129 -12.03 6.40 -4.55
CA LYS A 129 -11.69 7.79 -4.20
C LYS A 129 -10.18 8.03 -4.13
N ILE A 130 -9.44 7.06 -3.59
CA ILE A 130 -7.96 7.12 -3.50
C ILE A 130 -7.34 7.06 -4.90
N LEU A 131 -7.79 6.12 -5.74
CA LEU A 131 -7.21 5.88 -7.07
C LEU A 131 -7.73 6.80 -8.18
N GLY A 132 -8.76 7.61 -7.91
CA GLY A 132 -9.37 8.48 -8.91
C GLY A 132 -10.13 7.69 -9.98
N GLY A 133 -11.26 7.07 -9.61
CA GLY A 133 -12.11 6.32 -10.54
C GLY A 133 -13.44 5.88 -9.93
N THR A 134 -14.07 4.87 -10.55
CA THR A 134 -15.34 4.29 -10.08
C THR A 134 -15.12 3.06 -9.19
N VAL A 135 -16.15 2.69 -8.41
CA VAL A 135 -16.13 1.50 -7.55
C VAL A 135 -15.96 0.23 -8.38
N GLU A 136 -16.61 0.18 -9.54
CA GLU A 136 -16.55 -0.91 -10.51
C GLU A 136 -15.14 -1.06 -11.07
N ALA A 137 -14.46 0.05 -11.37
CA ALA A 137 -13.08 0.03 -11.84
C ALA A 137 -12.13 -0.50 -10.75
N ALA A 138 -12.32 -0.09 -9.49
CA ALA A 138 -11.53 -0.59 -8.37
C ALA A 138 -11.74 -2.10 -8.15
N ARG A 139 -13.00 -2.58 -8.18
CA ARG A 139 -13.32 -4.01 -8.07
C ARG A 139 -12.72 -4.81 -9.22
N ARG A 140 -12.83 -4.31 -10.46
CA ARG A 140 -12.25 -4.97 -11.64
C ARG A 140 -10.74 -5.06 -11.52
N ALA A 141 -10.06 -3.97 -11.14
CA ALA A 141 -8.61 -3.97 -10.94
C ALA A 141 -8.15 -4.99 -9.88
N ALA A 142 -8.88 -5.12 -8.77
CA ALA A 142 -8.59 -6.15 -7.78
C ALA A 142 -8.82 -7.56 -8.33
N ALA A 143 -9.94 -7.80 -9.02
CA ALA A 143 -10.25 -9.11 -9.62
C ALA A 143 -9.18 -9.53 -10.66
N ASP A 144 -8.78 -8.60 -11.54
CA ASP A 144 -7.72 -8.83 -12.52
C ASP A 144 -6.37 -9.08 -11.84
N GLY A 145 -6.08 -8.37 -10.75
CA GLY A 145 -4.89 -8.60 -9.93
C GLY A 145 -4.85 -10.01 -9.32
N ILE A 146 -5.96 -10.47 -8.73
CA ILE A 146 -6.09 -11.84 -8.21
C ILE A 146 -5.92 -12.86 -9.34
N LYS A 147 -6.56 -12.64 -10.49
CA LYS A 147 -6.43 -13.53 -11.65
C LYS A 147 -4.97 -13.65 -12.09
N ASN A 148 -4.26 -12.53 -12.20
CA ASN A 148 -2.87 -12.50 -12.59
C ASN A 148 -1.98 -13.20 -11.55
N LEU A 149 -2.17 -12.94 -10.25
CA LEU A 149 -1.42 -13.63 -9.19
C LEU A 149 -1.62 -15.14 -9.22
N ARG A 150 -2.83 -15.63 -9.48
CA ARG A 150 -3.09 -17.08 -9.59
C ARG A 150 -2.34 -17.75 -10.72
N THR A 151 -2.00 -17.00 -11.78
CA THR A 151 -1.22 -17.51 -12.90
C THR A 151 0.29 -17.35 -12.72
N THR A 152 0.73 -16.33 -11.98
CA THR A 152 2.16 -15.96 -11.88
C THR A 152 2.80 -16.34 -10.55
N TYR A 153 2.03 -16.62 -9.50
CA TYR A 153 2.54 -16.99 -8.19
C TYR A 153 2.50 -18.51 -7.96
N PRO A 154 3.66 -19.19 -7.91
CA PRO A 154 3.76 -20.66 -7.79
C PRO A 154 3.18 -21.21 -6.48
N GLY A 155 3.13 -20.40 -5.42
CA GLY A 155 2.64 -20.79 -4.09
C GLY A 155 1.11 -20.88 -3.96
N ALA A 156 0.35 -20.58 -5.03
CA ALA A 156 -1.11 -20.73 -5.02
C ALA A 156 -1.51 -22.21 -5.03
N LYS A 157 -1.56 -22.86 -3.85
CA LYS A 157 -2.08 -24.23 -3.73
C LYS A 157 -3.47 -24.32 -4.37
N PRO A 158 -3.72 -25.27 -5.30
CA PRO A 158 -5.03 -25.45 -5.89
C PRO A 158 -6.04 -25.87 -4.79
N LYS A 159 -7.21 -25.22 -4.81
CA LYS A 159 -8.32 -25.52 -3.91
C LYS A 159 -8.94 -26.85 -4.33
N GLY A 160 -8.46 -27.95 -3.78
CA GLY A 160 -9.06 -29.27 -3.97
C GLY A 160 -8.07 -30.42 -3.85
N GLU A 161 -7.59 -30.70 -2.64
CA GLU A 161 -7.04 -32.00 -2.25
C GLU A 161 -7.21 -32.16 -0.72
N SER A 162 -8.35 -32.73 -0.34
CA SER A 162 -8.63 -33.40 0.94
C SER A 162 -9.78 -34.36 0.69
#